data_AF-A0A931FFX6-F1
#
_entry.id   AF-A0A931FFX6-F1
#
_cell.length_a   1.000
_cell.length_b   1.000
_cell.length_c   1.000
_cell.angle_alpha   90.00
_cell.angle_beta   90.00
_cell.angle_gamma   90.00
#
_symmetry.space_group_name_H-M   'P 1'
#
loop_
_entity.id
_entity.type
_entity.pdbx_description
1 polymer ?
#
loop_
_entity_poly.entity_id
_entity_poly.type
_entity_poly.pdbx_seq_one_letter_code
_entity_poly.pdbx_strand_id
1 'polypeptide(L)'
;MRSVSEAGVRSIWELSDKARPVPVIVLVDEVAELYLMASSAEKAEVGRVSTALLRLAQLGAALGVHLVVAGQRVGSDLGTGVTALRAQLGRRVCHRVNDPATADMVLGDFSKDAVIAAQQISHTQQGVTVTYVDGQVMRARSFLVTPDQARKSSGRYAHMTPVLPPLGDPPAPAMPEALGVHLVKADPMVDSPPDGMADSGGEAGPIGGVIDR
;
A
#
# COMPACT_ATOMS: atom_id res chain seq x y z
N MET A 1 3.02 19.53 -15.73
CA MET A 1 2.09 19.30 -16.86
C MET A 1 2.32 20.25 -18.02
N ARG A 2 2.37 21.58 -17.81
CA ARG A 2 2.70 22.53 -18.89
C ARG A 2 3.99 22.14 -19.64
N SER A 3 5.02 21.71 -18.91
CA SER A 3 6.30 21.23 -19.47
C SER A 3 6.17 20.05 -20.46
N VAL A 4 5.22 19.14 -20.25
CA VAL A 4 4.95 17.99 -21.15
C VAL A 4 4.29 18.49 -22.44
N SER A 5 3.29 19.37 -22.30
CA SER A 5 2.61 20.00 -23.43
C SER A 5 3.52 20.90 -24.25
N GLU A 6 4.38 21.69 -23.59
CA GLU A 6 5.34 22.60 -24.22
C GLU A 6 6.42 21.84 -25.00
N ALA A 7 6.83 20.67 -24.51
CA ALA A 7 7.78 19.80 -25.19
C ALA A 7 7.13 18.90 -26.27
N GLY A 8 5.79 18.89 -26.39
CA GLY A 8 5.07 18.06 -27.36
C GLY A 8 5.15 16.54 -27.10
N VAL A 9 5.50 16.13 -25.88
CA VAL A 9 5.61 14.72 -25.49
C VAL A 9 4.38 14.25 -24.73
N ARG A 10 4.20 12.94 -24.56
CA ARG A 10 3.02 12.37 -23.88
C ARG A 10 3.28 12.03 -22.41
N SER A 11 4.53 12.01 -22.01
CA SER A 11 4.94 11.65 -20.65
C SER A 11 6.12 12.47 -20.15
N ILE A 12 6.21 12.65 -18.82
CA ILE A 12 7.39 13.24 -18.18
C ILE A 12 8.65 12.38 -18.36
N TRP A 13 8.50 11.09 -18.64
CA TRP A 13 9.62 10.17 -18.83
C TRP A 13 10.37 10.44 -20.14
N GLU A 14 9.70 11.08 -21.10
CA GLU A 14 10.27 11.51 -22.38
C GLU A 14 11.01 12.86 -22.27
N LEU A 15 10.86 13.58 -21.15
CA LEU A 15 11.59 14.82 -20.90
C LEU A 15 13.05 14.52 -20.54
N SER A 16 13.94 15.45 -20.88
CA SER A 16 15.32 15.45 -20.38
C SER A 16 15.35 15.51 -18.85
N ASP A 17 16.38 14.97 -18.23
CA ASP A 17 16.48 14.91 -16.76
C ASP A 17 16.41 16.30 -16.10
N LYS A 18 16.90 17.35 -16.77
CA LYS A 18 16.82 18.75 -16.28
C LYS A 18 15.41 19.32 -16.31
N ALA A 19 14.54 18.81 -17.19
CA ALA A 19 13.17 19.27 -17.37
C ALA A 19 12.13 18.33 -16.74
N ARG A 20 12.55 17.13 -16.32
CA ARG A 20 11.66 16.13 -15.71
C ARG A 20 11.31 16.57 -14.28
N PRO A 21 10.02 16.75 -13.94
CA PRO A 21 9.61 17.03 -12.58
C PRO A 21 9.86 15.84 -11.66
N VAL A 22 9.97 16.10 -10.36
CA VAL A 22 10.07 15.05 -9.34
C VAL A 22 8.77 14.24 -9.33
N PRO A 23 8.84 12.89 -9.42
CA PRO A 23 7.66 12.04 -9.30
C PRO A 23 6.99 12.19 -7.93
N VAL A 24 5.66 12.13 -7.91
CA VAL A 24 4.84 12.26 -6.70
C VAL A 24 4.18 10.94 -6.39
N ILE A 25 4.23 10.52 -5.13
CA ILE A 25 3.48 9.36 -4.63
C ILE A 25 2.34 9.88 -3.77
N VAL A 26 1.11 9.53 -4.14
CA VAL A 26 -0.10 9.78 -3.34
C VAL A 26 -0.42 8.50 -2.61
N LEU A 27 -0.41 8.55 -1.27
CA LEU A 27 -0.74 7.42 -0.40
C LEU A 27 -2.10 7.68 0.27
N VAL A 28 -3.02 6.74 0.13
CA VAL A 28 -4.27 6.68 0.88
C VAL A 28 -4.17 5.48 1.82
N ASP A 29 -4.00 5.72 3.12
CA ASP A 29 -3.76 4.64 4.10
C ASP A 29 -5.02 3.83 4.40
N GLU A 30 -6.18 4.49 4.49
CA GLU A 30 -7.47 3.82 4.68
C GLU A 30 -8.52 4.41 3.74
N VAL A 31 -8.77 3.71 2.63
CA VAL A 31 -9.74 4.13 1.62
C VAL A 31 -11.19 3.98 2.09
N ALA A 32 -11.47 3.08 3.04
CA ALA A 32 -12.83 2.85 3.52
C ALA A 32 -13.40 4.09 4.24
N GLU A 33 -12.57 4.83 4.97
CA GLU A 33 -12.97 6.06 5.67
C GLU A 33 -13.53 7.13 4.72
N LEU A 34 -13.05 7.17 3.47
CA LEU A 34 -13.58 8.08 2.45
C LEU A 34 -15.05 7.79 2.12
N TYR A 35 -15.48 6.53 2.22
CA TYR A 35 -16.80 6.07 1.77
C TYR A 35 -17.78 5.78 2.91
N LEU A 36 -17.29 5.50 4.13
CA LEU A 36 -18.12 5.12 5.28
C LEU A 36 -18.78 6.31 6.00
N MET A 37 -18.15 7.48 6.01
CA MET A 37 -18.48 8.57 6.94
C MET A 37 -19.33 9.71 6.33
N ALA A 38 -19.89 9.54 5.12
CA ALA A 38 -20.49 10.66 4.40
C ALA A 38 -21.95 10.95 4.78
N SER A 39 -22.19 12.02 5.54
CA SER A 39 -23.49 12.71 5.58
C SER A 39 -23.88 13.20 4.18
N SER A 40 -25.16 13.56 3.97
CA SER A 40 -25.64 14.05 2.67
C SER A 40 -24.85 15.25 2.13
N ALA A 41 -24.28 16.09 3.00
CA ALA A 41 -23.43 17.21 2.61
C ALA A 41 -22.01 16.77 2.18
N GLU A 42 -21.47 15.75 2.85
CA GLU A 42 -20.12 15.22 2.57
C GLU A 42 -20.09 14.36 1.31
N LYS A 43 -21.23 13.79 0.87
CA LYS A 43 -21.31 12.98 -0.36
C LYS A 43 -20.79 13.70 -1.60
N ALA A 44 -21.01 15.01 -1.71
CA ALA A 44 -20.50 15.78 -2.84
C ALA A 44 -18.96 15.88 -2.82
N GLU A 45 -18.37 16.05 -1.63
CA GLU A 45 -16.92 16.09 -1.46
C GLU A 45 -16.29 14.72 -1.70
N VAL A 46 -16.86 13.66 -1.12
CA VAL A 46 -16.45 12.27 -1.38
C VAL A 46 -16.50 11.94 -2.87
N GLY A 47 -17.53 12.42 -3.58
CA GLY A 47 -17.63 12.28 -5.03
C GLY A 47 -16.50 13.00 -5.79
N ARG A 48 -16.14 14.23 -5.38
CA ARG A 48 -15.00 14.97 -5.95
C ARG A 48 -13.67 14.25 -5.70
N VAL A 49 -13.41 13.83 -4.46
CA VAL A 49 -12.18 13.10 -4.10
C VAL A 49 -12.10 11.77 -4.86
N SER A 50 -13.19 11.01 -4.90
CA SER A 50 -13.26 9.75 -5.66
C SER A 50 -12.95 9.94 -7.15
N THR A 51 -13.51 11.00 -7.74
CA THR A 51 -13.25 11.36 -9.14
C THR A 51 -11.78 11.73 -9.35
N ALA A 52 -11.19 12.50 -8.43
CA ALA A 52 -9.78 12.87 -8.50
C ALA A 52 -8.86 11.64 -8.40
N LEU A 53 -9.11 10.74 -7.44
CA LEU A 53 -8.36 9.49 -7.29
C LEU A 53 -8.46 8.62 -8.55
N LEU A 54 -9.66 8.50 -9.14
CA LEU A 54 -9.87 7.76 -10.38
C LEU A 54 -9.05 8.34 -11.54
N ARG A 55 -9.04 9.67 -11.69
CA ARG A 55 -8.24 10.36 -12.71
C ARG A 55 -6.73 10.18 -12.49
N LEU A 56 -6.28 10.21 -11.24
CA LEU A 56 -4.89 9.91 -10.90
C LEU A 56 -4.52 8.47 -11.28
N ALA A 57 -5.39 7.49 -10.98
CA ALA A 57 -5.15 6.11 -11.35
C ALA A 57 -5.09 5.91 -12.88
N GLN A 58 -5.93 6.63 -13.64
CA GLN A 58 -5.99 6.53 -15.10
C GLN A 58 -4.81 7.20 -15.82
N LEU A 59 -4.40 8.39 -15.36
CA LEU A 59 -3.49 9.27 -16.11
C LEU A 59 -2.14 9.49 -15.42
N GLY A 60 -2.08 9.26 -14.11
CA GLY A 60 -0.97 9.69 -13.26
C GLY A 60 0.38 9.12 -13.68
N ALA A 61 0.44 7.85 -14.09
CA ALA A 61 1.70 7.18 -14.42
C ALA A 61 2.50 7.90 -15.52
N ALA A 62 1.84 8.38 -16.57
CA ALA A 62 2.50 9.14 -17.64
C ALA A 62 3.01 10.51 -17.15
N LEU A 63 2.40 11.03 -16.08
CA LEU A 63 2.66 12.35 -15.53
C LEU A 63 3.58 12.32 -14.29
N GLY A 64 4.08 11.14 -13.93
CA GLY A 64 4.93 10.93 -12.75
C GLY A 64 4.17 10.94 -11.43
N VAL A 65 2.85 10.72 -11.44
CA VAL A 65 2.05 10.64 -10.22
C VAL A 65 1.62 9.19 -10.01
N HIS A 66 2.01 8.60 -8.89
CA HIS A 66 1.74 7.21 -8.55
C HIS A 66 0.78 7.16 -7.36
N LEU A 67 -0.30 6.38 -7.49
CA LEU A 67 -1.31 6.22 -6.45
C LEU A 67 -1.12 4.87 -5.76
N VAL A 68 -0.99 4.91 -4.43
CA VAL A 68 -1.01 3.74 -3.56
C VAL A 68 -2.22 3.85 -2.65
N VAL A 69 -3.10 2.86 -2.70
CA VAL A 69 -4.33 2.81 -1.92
C VAL A 69 -4.29 1.58 -1.03
N ALA A 70 -4.44 1.81 0.26
CA ALA A 70 -4.53 0.80 1.30
C ALA A 70 -5.90 0.88 1.99
N GLY A 71 -6.25 -0.21 2.67
CA GLY A 71 -7.42 -0.31 3.50
C GLY A 71 -7.47 -1.68 4.17
N GLN A 72 -7.98 -1.73 5.39
CA GLN A 72 -8.01 -2.95 6.19
C GLN A 72 -9.19 -3.84 5.82
N ARG A 73 -10.32 -3.23 5.47
CA ARG A 73 -11.55 -3.90 5.06
C ARG A 73 -12.13 -3.19 3.84
N VAL A 74 -11.61 -3.57 2.68
CA VAL A 74 -12.05 -3.02 1.40
C VAL A 74 -13.00 -4.01 0.76
N GLY A 75 -14.30 -3.74 0.83
CA GLY A 75 -15.33 -4.53 0.17
C GLY A 75 -16.13 -3.69 -0.84
N SER A 76 -16.89 -4.37 -1.71
CA SER A 76 -17.78 -3.72 -2.68
C SER A 76 -18.96 -3.00 -2.02
N ASP A 77 -19.23 -3.31 -0.75
CA ASP A 77 -20.22 -2.65 0.12
C ASP A 77 -19.89 -1.18 0.41
N LEU A 78 -18.64 -0.76 0.22
CA LEU A 78 -18.22 0.65 0.26
C LEU A 78 -18.71 1.46 -0.96
N GLY A 79 -19.27 0.79 -1.98
CA GLY A 79 -19.97 1.43 -3.09
C GLY A 79 -19.21 1.46 -4.42
N THR A 80 -19.84 2.09 -5.41
CA THR A 80 -19.35 2.09 -6.81
C THR A 80 -18.06 2.89 -7.00
N GLY A 81 -17.81 3.90 -6.15
CA GLY A 81 -16.59 4.71 -6.19
C GLY A 81 -15.33 3.88 -5.94
N VAL A 82 -15.29 3.11 -4.85
CA VAL A 82 -14.13 2.25 -4.54
C VAL A 82 -13.95 1.15 -5.59
N THR A 83 -15.05 0.63 -6.12
CA THR A 83 -15.02 -0.44 -7.14
C THR A 83 -14.44 0.08 -8.45
N ALA A 84 -14.82 1.29 -8.87
CA ALA A 84 -14.29 1.95 -10.04
C ALA A 84 -12.81 2.32 -9.87
N LEU A 85 -12.43 2.86 -8.71
CA LEU A 85 -11.03 3.19 -8.40
C LEU A 85 -10.15 1.94 -8.47
N ARG A 86 -10.59 0.86 -7.80
CA ARG A 86 -9.92 -0.43 -7.82
C ARG A 86 -9.65 -0.88 -9.26
N ALA A 87 -10.65 -0.85 -10.14
CA ALA A 87 -10.51 -1.33 -11.52
C ALA A 87 -9.40 -0.63 -12.33
N GLN A 88 -8.94 0.56 -11.92
CA GLN A 88 -7.84 1.30 -12.56
C GLN A 88 -6.45 0.97 -12.02
N LEU A 89 -6.38 0.27 -10.89
CA LEU A 89 -5.13 -0.06 -10.23
C LEU A 89 -4.70 -1.47 -10.68
N GLY A 90 -3.69 -1.60 -11.54
CA GLY A 90 -3.31 -2.91 -12.10
C GLY A 90 -2.48 -3.81 -11.18
N ARG A 91 -1.80 -3.23 -10.19
CA ARG A 91 -0.96 -3.96 -9.23
C ARG A 91 -1.70 -4.16 -7.92
N ARG A 92 -1.54 -5.34 -7.31
CA ARG A 92 -2.23 -5.74 -6.07
C ARG A 92 -1.28 -6.37 -5.09
N VAL A 93 -1.52 -6.06 -3.82
CA VAL A 93 -0.90 -6.72 -2.68
C VAL A 93 -2.02 -7.03 -1.69
N CYS A 94 -2.19 -8.30 -1.35
CA CYS A 94 -3.14 -8.76 -0.35
C CYS A 94 -2.35 -9.38 0.80
N HIS A 95 -2.39 -8.75 1.96
CA HIS A 95 -1.97 -9.38 3.21
C HIS A 95 -3.01 -10.41 3.65
N ARG A 96 -2.74 -11.07 4.78
CA ARG A 96 -3.75 -11.88 5.47
C ARG A 96 -5.02 -11.06 5.68
N VAL A 97 -6.16 -11.58 5.23
CA VAL A 97 -7.49 -11.04 5.50
C VAL A 97 -8.38 -12.13 6.07
N ASN A 98 -9.36 -11.74 6.90
CA ASN A 98 -10.24 -12.69 7.59
C ASN A 98 -11.44 -13.09 6.74
N ASP A 99 -11.92 -12.19 5.89
CA ASP A 99 -13.14 -12.39 5.11
C ASP A 99 -12.84 -12.59 3.61
N PRO A 100 -13.55 -13.52 2.95
CA PRO A 100 -13.38 -13.77 1.51
C PRO A 100 -13.69 -12.55 0.64
N ALA A 101 -14.61 -11.68 1.07
CA ALA A 101 -15.06 -10.53 0.28
C ALA A 101 -13.93 -9.50 0.10
N THR A 102 -13.15 -9.23 1.14
CA THR A 102 -11.97 -8.35 1.06
C THR A 102 -10.88 -8.98 0.18
N ALA A 103 -10.64 -10.28 0.30
CA ALA A 103 -9.68 -10.98 -0.58
C ALA A 103 -10.10 -10.91 -2.06
N ASP A 104 -11.40 -11.15 -2.33
CA ASP A 104 -11.97 -11.09 -3.68
C ASP A 104 -11.94 -9.67 -4.25
N MET A 105 -12.20 -8.65 -3.42
CA MET A 105 -12.02 -7.26 -3.82
C MET A 105 -10.59 -6.98 -4.28
N VAL A 106 -9.57 -7.53 -3.61
CA VAL A 106 -8.17 -7.28 -4.01
C VAL A 106 -7.74 -8.13 -5.21
N LEU A 107 -8.05 -9.43 -5.23
CA LEU A 107 -7.44 -10.42 -6.15
C LEU A 107 -8.43 -11.12 -7.08
N GLY A 108 -9.74 -10.98 -6.85
CA GLY A 108 -10.79 -11.79 -7.48
C GLY A 108 -10.90 -11.64 -9.00
N ASP A 109 -10.54 -10.47 -9.54
CA ASP A 109 -10.49 -10.23 -10.99
C ASP A 109 -9.35 -11.00 -11.68
N PHE A 110 -8.33 -11.41 -10.93
CA PHE A 110 -7.09 -11.95 -11.48
C PHE A 110 -6.94 -13.45 -11.23
N SER A 111 -7.28 -13.94 -10.03
CA SER A 111 -7.13 -15.35 -9.70
C SER A 111 -7.93 -15.74 -8.45
N LYS A 112 -8.83 -16.73 -8.61
CA LYS A 112 -9.56 -17.33 -7.48
C LYS A 112 -8.63 -18.12 -6.56
N ASP A 113 -7.57 -18.73 -7.08
CA ASP A 113 -6.55 -19.39 -6.26
C ASP A 113 -5.78 -18.38 -5.41
N ALA A 114 -5.50 -17.18 -5.94
CA ALA A 114 -4.87 -16.11 -5.17
C ALA A 114 -5.75 -15.63 -4.01
N VAL A 115 -7.07 -15.55 -4.22
CA VAL A 115 -8.06 -15.25 -3.17
C VAL A 115 -8.04 -16.30 -2.06
N ILE A 116 -7.94 -17.60 -2.41
CA ILE A 116 -7.82 -18.69 -1.44
C ILE A 116 -6.47 -18.60 -0.71
N ALA A 117 -5.38 -18.40 -1.44
CA ALA A 117 -4.04 -18.33 -0.88
C ALA A 117 -3.86 -17.20 0.13
N ALA A 118 -4.50 -16.04 -0.10
CA ALA A 118 -4.49 -14.91 0.84
C ALA A 118 -5.21 -15.23 2.16
N GLN A 119 -6.32 -15.97 2.09
CA GLN A 119 -7.09 -16.41 3.27
C GLN A 119 -6.38 -17.52 4.07
N GLN A 120 -5.52 -18.30 3.41
CA GLN A 120 -4.71 -19.34 4.06
C GLN A 120 -3.45 -18.79 4.75
N ILE A 121 -3.17 -17.50 4.65
CA ILE A 121 -2.06 -16.90 5.39
C ILE A 121 -2.39 -16.97 6.90
N SER A 122 -1.55 -17.68 7.66
CA SER A 122 -1.72 -17.81 9.11
C SER A 122 -1.31 -16.54 9.85
N HIS A 123 -1.83 -16.34 11.07
CA HIS A 123 -1.42 -15.26 11.97
C HIS A 123 0.07 -15.29 12.31
N THR A 124 0.71 -16.45 12.28
CA THR A 124 2.15 -16.61 12.53
C THR A 124 3.01 -16.18 11.33
N GLN A 125 2.40 -15.95 10.16
CA GLN A 125 3.07 -15.57 8.93
C GLN A 125 3.01 -14.05 8.70
N GLN A 126 3.36 -13.25 9.71
CA GLN A 126 3.32 -11.79 9.64
C GLN A 126 4.14 -11.25 8.45
N GLY A 127 3.56 -10.28 7.74
CA GLY A 127 4.19 -9.67 6.57
C GLY A 127 4.11 -10.52 5.29
N VAL A 128 3.62 -11.76 5.33
CA VAL A 128 3.37 -12.51 4.10
C VAL A 128 2.22 -11.91 3.31
N THR A 129 2.38 -11.87 2.00
CA THR A 129 1.40 -11.34 1.04
C THR A 129 1.23 -12.24 -0.16
N VAL A 130 0.06 -12.19 -0.78
CA VAL A 130 -0.15 -12.60 -2.16
C VAL A 130 -0.22 -11.35 -3.02
N THR A 131 0.58 -11.28 -4.08
CA THR A 131 0.64 -10.12 -4.96
C THR A 131 0.27 -10.49 -6.38
N TYR A 132 -0.35 -9.56 -7.10
CA TYR A 132 -0.52 -9.63 -8.55
C TYR A 132 0.23 -8.47 -9.19
N VAL A 133 1.22 -8.80 -10.02
CA VAL A 133 2.05 -7.83 -10.73
C VAL A 133 2.25 -8.35 -12.15
N ASP A 134 1.92 -7.52 -13.14
CA ASP A 134 2.22 -7.75 -14.55
C ASP A 134 1.80 -9.16 -15.06
N GLY A 135 0.60 -9.61 -14.66
CA GLY A 135 0.05 -10.91 -15.07
C GLY A 135 0.40 -12.08 -14.15
N GLN A 136 1.27 -11.88 -13.16
CA GLN A 136 1.80 -12.95 -12.32
C GLN A 136 1.28 -12.83 -10.89
N VAL A 137 0.80 -13.96 -10.36
CA VAL A 137 0.51 -14.12 -8.94
C VAL A 137 1.76 -14.70 -8.26
N MET A 138 2.18 -14.07 -7.17
CA MET A 138 3.29 -14.58 -6.37
C MET A 138 3.04 -14.38 -4.88
N ARG A 139 3.66 -15.24 -4.07
CA ARG A 139 3.74 -15.07 -2.63
C ARG A 139 5.01 -14.30 -2.30
N ALA A 140 4.89 -13.25 -1.50
CA ALA A 140 6.00 -12.40 -1.09
C ALA A 140 5.94 -12.15 0.42
N ARG A 141 6.97 -11.48 0.96
CA ARG A 141 7.01 -11.04 2.35
C ARG A 141 7.47 -9.59 2.41
N SER A 142 6.72 -8.75 3.12
CA SER A 142 7.09 -7.37 3.38
C SER A 142 8.26 -7.27 4.35
N PHE A 143 9.03 -6.20 4.23
CA PHE A 143 10.04 -5.84 5.23
C PHE A 143 9.37 -5.21 6.44
N LEU A 144 9.83 -5.60 7.64
CA LEU A 144 9.40 -4.96 8.87
C LEU A 144 10.06 -3.59 9.00
N VAL A 145 9.24 -2.54 8.99
CA VAL A 145 9.63 -1.20 9.41
C VAL A 145 8.94 -0.91 10.73
N THR A 146 9.72 -0.79 11.79
CA THR A 146 9.20 -0.44 13.12
C THR A 146 8.80 1.03 13.20
N PRO A 147 7.89 1.41 14.13
CA PRO A 147 7.53 2.81 14.35
C PRO A 147 8.74 3.71 14.65
N ASP A 148 9.76 3.20 15.34
CA ASP A 148 10.98 3.96 15.63
C ASP A 148 11.84 4.17 14.38
N GLN A 149 11.95 3.17 13.51
CA GLN A 149 12.63 3.33 12.22
C GLN A 149 11.91 4.34 11.31
N ALA A 150 10.57 4.31 11.31
CA ALA A 150 9.76 5.29 10.61
C ALA A 150 9.99 6.70 11.17
N ARG A 151 9.89 6.90 12.49
CA ARG A 151 10.17 8.19 13.15
C ARG A 151 11.57 8.73 12.85
N LYS A 152 12.59 7.89 12.95
CA LYS A 152 13.99 8.26 12.63
C LYS A 152 14.12 8.72 11.18
N SER A 153 13.51 8.00 10.25
CA SER A 153 13.51 8.36 8.83
C SER A 153 12.79 9.69 8.60
N SER A 154 11.59 9.87 9.15
CA SER A 154 10.83 11.12 9.04
C SER A 154 11.61 12.31 9.60
N GLY A 155 12.23 12.17 10.78
CA GLY A 155 13.07 13.21 11.37
C GLY A 155 14.28 13.56 10.50
N ARG A 156 14.94 12.55 9.92
CA ARG A 156 16.08 12.76 9.01
C ARG A 156 15.71 13.58 7.78
N TYR A 157 14.52 13.36 7.21
CA TYR A 157 14.10 13.98 5.96
C TYR A 157 13.10 15.13 6.12
N ALA A 158 12.76 15.54 7.34
CA ALA A 158 11.77 16.60 7.60
C ALA A 158 12.12 17.94 6.90
N HIS A 159 13.41 18.23 6.72
CA HIS A 159 13.90 19.41 6.01
C HIS A 159 13.62 19.41 4.49
N MET A 160 13.18 18.28 3.94
CA MET A 160 12.80 18.13 2.52
C MET A 160 11.28 18.21 2.30
N THR A 161 10.49 18.41 3.36
CA THR A 161 9.03 18.48 3.24
C THR A 161 8.63 19.68 2.37
N PRO A 162 7.95 19.48 1.23
CA PRO A 162 7.54 20.58 0.37
C PRO A 162 6.40 21.36 1.01
N VAL A 163 6.38 22.68 0.78
CA VAL A 163 5.20 23.51 1.06
C VAL A 163 4.15 23.20 0.00
N LEU A 164 2.96 22.81 0.44
CA LEU A 164 1.83 22.49 -0.44
C LEU A 164 0.77 23.59 -0.31
N PRO A 165 0.70 24.55 -1.24
CA PRO A 165 -0.09 25.77 -1.08
C PRO A 165 -1.61 25.66 -0.81
N PRO A 166 -2.31 24.52 -1.09
CA PRO A 166 -3.68 24.33 -0.59
C PRO A 166 -3.78 23.60 0.75
N LEU A 167 -2.70 22.95 1.22
CA LEU A 167 -2.64 22.13 2.43
C LEU A 167 -2.00 22.86 3.62
N GLY A 168 -1.43 24.05 3.40
CA GLY A 168 -0.78 24.86 4.43
C GLY A 168 0.65 24.41 4.75
N ASP A 169 1.18 24.90 5.87
CA ASP A 169 2.43 24.38 6.43
C ASP A 169 2.24 22.91 6.82
N PRO A 170 3.23 22.03 6.54
CA PRO A 170 3.13 20.65 7.00
C PRO A 170 2.95 20.65 8.53
N PRO A 171 1.97 19.92 9.08
CA PRO A 171 1.85 19.81 10.52
C PRO A 171 3.18 19.28 11.08
N ALA A 172 3.59 19.78 12.26
CA ALA A 172 4.68 19.16 13.01
C ALA A 172 4.47 17.64 13.03
N PRO A 173 5.52 16.82 12.87
CA PRO A 173 5.39 15.37 12.70
C PRO A 173 4.39 14.83 13.72
N ALA A 174 3.24 14.36 13.23
CA ALA A 174 2.10 14.07 14.08
C ALA A 174 2.53 13.07 15.15
N MET A 175 2.48 13.50 16.41
CA MET A 175 2.63 12.61 17.55
C MET A 175 1.47 11.60 17.49
N PRO A 176 1.68 10.30 17.74
CA PRO A 176 0.67 9.26 17.57
C PRO A 176 -0.68 9.54 18.25
N GLU A 177 -0.68 10.33 19.32
CA GLU A 177 -1.88 10.72 20.06
C GLU A 177 -2.84 11.60 19.24
N ALA A 178 -2.36 12.40 18.30
CA ALA A 178 -3.19 13.29 17.48
C ALA A 178 -3.98 12.56 16.38
N LEU A 179 -3.63 11.30 16.09
CA LEU A 179 -4.30 10.45 15.10
C LEU A 179 -5.27 9.44 15.74
N GLY A 180 -5.57 9.57 17.04
CA GLY A 180 -6.49 8.66 17.74
C GLY A 180 -5.99 7.21 17.83
N VAL A 181 -4.69 6.97 17.59
CA VAL A 181 -4.10 5.64 17.69
C VAL A 181 -3.88 5.31 19.15
N HIS A 182 -4.87 4.65 19.77
CA HIS A 182 -4.66 4.00 21.05
C HIS A 182 -3.65 2.87 20.87
N LEU A 183 -2.42 3.06 21.37
CA LEU A 183 -1.44 1.99 21.47
C LEU A 183 -2.05 0.87 22.31
N VAL A 184 -2.49 -0.21 21.66
CA VAL A 184 -2.78 -1.46 22.36
C VAL A 184 -1.46 -1.89 22.98
N LYS A 185 -1.43 -1.91 24.32
CA LYS A 185 -0.29 -2.37 25.08
C LYS A 185 0.04 -3.78 24.58
N ALA A 186 1.26 -3.97 24.07
CA ALA A 186 1.68 -5.29 23.63
C ALA A 186 1.52 -6.26 24.81
N ASP A 187 0.79 -7.35 24.61
CA ASP A 187 0.80 -8.44 25.57
C ASP A 187 2.26 -8.91 25.73
N PRO A 188 2.74 -9.12 26.96
CA PRO A 188 4.09 -9.61 27.16
C PRO A 188 4.23 -10.96 26.46
N MET A 189 5.14 -11.03 25.48
CA MET A 189 5.57 -12.30 24.88
C MET A 189 6.09 -13.19 26.01
N VAL A 190 5.32 -14.22 26.36
CA VAL A 190 5.80 -15.33 27.18
C VAL A 190 6.69 -16.18 26.27
N ASP A 191 7.99 -16.02 26.43
CA ASP A 191 8.99 -16.90 25.82
C ASP A 191 9.06 -18.19 26.66
N SER A 192 8.20 -19.16 26.33
CA SER A 192 8.37 -20.52 26.82
C SER A 192 9.14 -21.30 25.76
N PRO A 193 10.34 -21.83 26.06
CA PRO A 193 11.04 -22.70 25.13
C PRO A 193 10.24 -23.98 24.91
N PRO A 194 10.26 -24.56 23.70
CA PRO A 194 9.62 -25.85 23.46
C PRO A 194 10.35 -26.94 24.25
N ASP A 195 9.61 -27.65 25.11
CA ASP A 195 10.06 -28.86 25.78
C ASP A 195 10.54 -29.89 24.74
N GLY A 196 11.69 -30.49 25.06
CA GLY A 196 12.58 -31.11 24.09
C GLY A 196 12.01 -32.28 23.27
N MET A 197 12.58 -32.43 22.08
CA MET A 197 12.86 -33.74 21.50
C MET A 197 14.24 -33.76 20.85
N ALA A 198 15.00 -34.75 21.31
CA ALA A 198 16.32 -35.23 20.98
C ALA A 198 16.98 -34.82 19.65
N ASP A 199 18.25 -34.43 19.81
CA ASP A 199 19.33 -34.50 18.83
C ASP A 199 19.45 -35.91 18.22
N SER A 200 19.38 -35.99 16.89
CA SER A 200 19.95 -37.09 16.13
C SER A 200 20.43 -36.56 14.79
N GLY A 201 21.75 -36.52 14.63
CA GLY A 201 22.47 -35.92 13.51
C GLY A 201 22.16 -36.49 12.13
N GLY A 202 22.33 -35.63 11.12
CA GLY A 202 22.36 -35.95 9.71
C GLY A 202 23.03 -34.82 8.94
N GLU A 203 24.09 -35.16 8.21
CA GLU A 203 25.02 -34.27 7.50
C GLU A 203 24.35 -33.30 6.51
N ALA A 204 24.83 -32.05 6.50
CA ALA A 204 24.47 -31.04 5.50
C ALA A 204 25.42 -31.11 4.30
N GLY A 205 24.90 -31.48 3.13
CA GLY A 205 25.55 -31.28 1.83
C GLY A 205 25.23 -29.88 1.26
N PRO A 206 26.14 -29.25 0.49
CA PRO A 206 25.93 -27.91 -0.03
C PRO A 206 25.15 -27.96 -1.35
N ILE A 207 24.11 -27.14 -1.50
CA ILE A 207 23.50 -26.86 -2.80
C ILE A 207 23.47 -25.35 -3.01
N GLY A 208 24.47 -24.86 -3.74
CA GLY A 208 24.48 -23.53 -4.31
C GLY A 208 23.57 -23.45 -5.54
N GLY A 209 22.94 -22.31 -5.73
CA GLY A 209 22.16 -21.97 -6.91
C GLY A 209 22.23 -20.48 -7.16
N VAL A 210 23.03 -20.11 -8.15
CA VAL A 210 23.41 -18.77 -8.59
C VAL A 210 22.20 -17.99 -9.13
N ILE A 211 22.10 -16.72 -8.73
CA ILE A 211 21.25 -15.70 -9.36
C ILE A 211 21.99 -15.22 -10.61
N ASP A 212 21.36 -15.33 -11.79
CA ASP A 212 21.84 -14.68 -13.00
C ASP A 212 20.94 -13.49 -13.38
N ARG A 213 21.56 -12.55 -14.09
CA ARG A 213 21.31 -11.11 -14.19
C ARG A 213 20.04 -10.66 -14.89
#